data_AF-Q8SUY6-F1
#
_entry.id   AF-Q8SUY6-F1
#
_cell.length_a   1.000
_cell.length_b   1.000
_cell.length_c   1.000
_cell.angle_alpha   90.00
_cell.angle_beta   90.00
_cell.angle_gamma   90.00
#
_symmetry.space_group_name_H-M   'P 1'
#
loop_
_entity.id
_entity.type
_entity.pdbx_description
1 polymer ?
#
loop_
_entity_poly.entity_id
_entity_poly.type
_entity_poly.pdbx_seq_one_letter_code
_entity_poly.pdbx_strand_id
1 'polypeptide(L)'
;MPVKEKDEVLMEDIKEDLHSMRVMVVEANDVSELDRCNFASLFGMYRNPQQQVVFIRTIYRQIIREVLKFFSARHVTKAMANVCILGEVFRSQRGFIDIEMSLEDVECINQHVYGLGKRYSAGVVWEGICAWNWMKRKKAVRVCVMPFPDDEQSLMLIEEELEAISRTLENWEGSRSGSCID
;
A
#
# COMPACT_ATOMS: atom_id res chain seq x y z
N MET A 1 7.37 -28.70 3.86
CA MET A 1 6.41 -28.04 4.77
C MET A 1 5.38 -27.34 3.92
N PRO A 2 4.07 -27.46 4.21
CA PRO A 2 3.03 -26.91 3.37
C PRO A 2 3.12 -25.39 3.41
N VAL A 3 3.17 -24.76 2.22
CA VAL A 3 3.30 -23.30 2.05
C VAL A 3 2.14 -22.55 2.72
N LYS A 4 0.94 -23.16 2.76
CA LYS A 4 -0.29 -22.58 3.34
C LYS A 4 -0.21 -22.17 4.81
N GLU A 5 0.54 -22.88 5.66
CA GLU A 5 0.64 -22.54 7.08
C GLU A 5 1.45 -21.25 7.32
N LYS A 6 2.36 -20.88 6.41
CA LYS A 6 3.16 -19.66 6.56
C LYS A 6 2.39 -18.41 6.13
N ASP A 7 1.55 -18.54 5.10
CA ASP A 7 0.82 -17.41 4.52
C ASP A 7 -0.33 -16.96 5.43
N GLU A 8 -1.04 -17.90 6.07
CA GLU A 8 -2.08 -17.59 7.07
C GLU A 8 -1.49 -16.90 8.29
N VAL A 9 -0.32 -17.34 8.77
CA VAL A 9 0.39 -16.71 9.90
C VAL A 9 0.81 -15.29 9.55
N LEU A 10 1.38 -15.07 8.36
CA LEU A 10 1.80 -13.74 7.89
C LEU A 10 0.63 -12.74 7.81
N MET A 11 -0.53 -13.17 7.33
CA MET A 11 -1.70 -12.30 7.24
C MET A 11 -2.29 -11.94 8.60
N GLU A 12 -2.26 -12.85 9.57
CA GLU A 12 -2.69 -12.55 10.94
C GLU A 12 -1.70 -11.59 11.63
N ASP A 13 -0.39 -11.79 11.44
CA ASP A 13 0.64 -10.87 11.95
C ASP A 13 0.44 -9.45 11.40
N ILE A 14 0.21 -9.31 10.09
CA ILE A 14 -0.08 -8.00 9.46
C ILE A 14 -1.33 -7.37 10.08
N LYS A 15 -2.39 -8.15 10.31
CA LYS A 15 -3.64 -7.62 10.90
C LYS A 15 -3.42 -7.16 12.35
N GLU A 16 -2.66 -7.92 13.13
CA GLU A 16 -2.36 -7.59 14.52
C GLU A 16 -1.49 -6.32 14.61
N ASP A 17 -0.48 -6.21 13.76
CA ASP A 17 0.36 -5.02 13.66
C ASP A 17 -0.46 -3.78 13.27
N LEU A 18 -1.26 -3.88 12.21
CA LEU A 18 -2.15 -2.79 11.78
C LEU A 18 -3.17 -2.42 12.86
N HIS A 19 -3.67 -3.42 13.59
CA HIS A 19 -4.57 -3.18 14.71
C HIS A 19 -3.89 -2.38 15.82
N SER A 20 -2.70 -2.81 16.23
CA SER A 20 -1.91 -2.18 17.29
C SER A 20 -1.55 -0.75 16.93
N MET A 21 -1.06 -0.50 15.71
CA MET A 21 -0.74 0.84 15.22
C MET A 21 -1.95 1.77 15.23
N ARG A 22 -3.09 1.27 14.73
CA ARG A 22 -4.33 2.05 14.70
C ARG A 22 -4.83 2.37 16.11
N VAL A 23 -4.82 1.40 17.03
CA VAL A 23 -5.25 1.62 18.42
C VAL A 23 -4.41 2.72 19.05
N MET A 24 -3.08 2.63 18.92
CA MET A 24 -2.14 3.64 19.41
C MET A 24 -2.49 5.06 18.90
N VAL A 25 -2.67 5.23 17.59
CA VAL A 25 -3.03 6.53 16.98
C VAL A 25 -4.40 7.02 17.44
N VAL A 26 -5.40 6.13 17.51
CA VAL A 26 -6.79 6.49 17.84
C VAL A 26 -6.93 6.85 19.32
N GLU A 27 -6.28 6.12 20.22
CA GLU A 27 -6.32 6.38 21.66
C GLU A 27 -5.57 7.67 22.03
N ALA A 28 -4.41 7.91 21.41
CA ALA A 28 -3.68 9.16 21.58
C ALA A 28 -4.33 10.35 20.83
N ASN A 29 -5.18 10.06 19.84
CA ASN A 29 -5.66 11.01 18.83
C ASN A 29 -4.50 11.81 18.20
N ASP A 30 -3.38 11.14 17.97
CA ASP A 30 -2.15 11.72 17.46
C ASP A 30 -1.48 10.79 16.45
N VAL A 31 -1.23 11.32 15.25
CA VAL A 31 -0.58 10.57 14.15
C VAL A 31 0.93 10.52 14.33
N SER A 32 1.53 11.41 15.15
CA SER A 32 2.96 11.37 15.46
C SER A 32 3.39 10.08 16.17
N GLU A 33 2.43 9.36 16.76
CA GLU A 33 2.67 8.03 17.31
C GLU A 33 3.18 7.04 16.25
N LEU A 34 2.85 7.24 14.97
CA LEU A 34 3.40 6.44 13.87
C LEU A 34 4.91 6.64 13.68
N ASP A 35 5.51 7.72 14.16
CA ASP A 35 6.97 7.93 14.11
C ASP A 35 7.73 6.90 14.95
N ARG A 36 7.05 6.25 15.91
CA ARG A 36 7.60 5.15 16.71
C ARG A 36 7.62 3.82 15.95
N CYS A 37 6.86 3.72 14.85
CA CYS A 37 6.80 2.54 14.03
C CYS A 37 7.95 2.54 13.00
N ASN A 38 8.74 1.47 12.98
CA ASN A 38 9.84 1.34 12.02
C ASN A 38 9.33 0.78 10.68
N PHE A 39 8.57 1.58 9.93
CA PHE A 39 8.07 1.18 8.61
C PHE A 39 9.20 0.85 7.63
N ALA A 40 10.36 1.50 7.75
CA ALA A 40 11.53 1.20 6.93
C ALA A 40 12.02 -0.25 7.10
N SER A 41 11.86 -0.83 8.30
CA SER A 41 12.24 -2.22 8.56
C SER A 41 11.36 -3.23 7.84
N LEU A 42 10.10 -2.89 7.52
CA LEU A 42 9.19 -3.76 6.74
C LEU A 42 9.78 -4.12 5.37
N PHE A 43 10.50 -3.18 4.75
CA PHE A 43 11.15 -3.38 3.46
C PHE A 43 12.47 -4.16 3.57
N GLY A 44 13.08 -4.20 4.75
CA GLY A 44 14.34 -4.89 5.01
C GLY A 44 14.20 -6.37 5.33
N MET A 45 12.97 -6.85 5.58
CA MET A 45 12.71 -8.23 5.99
C MET A 45 13.00 -9.24 4.88
N TYR A 46 12.67 -8.90 3.63
CA TYR A 46 12.91 -9.77 2.48
C TYR A 46 14.14 -9.29 1.72
N ARG A 47 15.08 -10.19 1.43
CA ARG A 47 16.25 -9.88 0.58
C ARG A 47 15.93 -9.98 -0.91
N ASN A 48 14.85 -10.68 -1.25
CA ASN A 48 14.38 -10.87 -2.61
C ASN A 48 13.42 -9.71 -2.98
N PRO A 49 13.68 -8.96 -4.07
CA PRO A 49 12.83 -7.86 -4.51
C PRO A 49 11.38 -8.26 -4.88
N GLN A 50 11.16 -9.43 -5.51
CA GLN A 50 9.81 -9.91 -5.83
C GLN A 50 9.00 -10.16 -4.55
N GLN A 51 9.61 -10.78 -3.54
CA GLN A 51 8.97 -11.01 -2.24
C GLN A 51 8.65 -9.69 -1.51
N GLN A 52 9.51 -8.67 -1.65
CA GLN A 52 9.21 -7.33 -1.13
C GLN A 52 7.98 -6.73 -1.81
N VAL A 53 7.87 -6.84 -3.14
CA VAL A 53 6.72 -6.31 -3.88
C VAL A 53 5.42 -6.99 -3.45
N VAL A 54 5.42 -8.32 -3.39
CA VAL A 54 4.26 -9.10 -2.93
C VAL A 54 3.85 -8.69 -1.52
N PHE A 55 4.80 -8.66 -0.59
CA PHE A 55 4.52 -8.30 0.80
C PHE A 55 3.92 -6.90 0.94
N ILE A 56 4.47 -5.90 0.25
CA ILE A 56 3.96 -4.53 0.30
C ILE A 56 2.57 -4.41 -0.33
N ARG A 57 2.33 -5.08 -1.46
CA ARG A 57 0.98 -5.16 -2.05
C ARG A 57 -0.03 -5.78 -1.08
N THR A 58 0.37 -6.82 -0.36
CA THR A 58 -0.46 -7.47 0.66
C THR A 58 -0.81 -6.51 1.80
N ILE A 59 0.17 -5.76 2.32
CA ILE A 59 -0.09 -4.72 3.33
C ILE A 59 -1.05 -3.66 2.79
N TYR A 60 -0.82 -3.11 1.59
CA TYR A 60 -1.70 -2.10 1.01
C TYR A 60 -3.13 -2.61 0.88
N ARG A 61 -3.33 -3.81 0.33
CA ARG A 61 -4.66 -4.42 0.21
C ARG A 61 -5.35 -4.57 1.55
N GLN A 62 -4.63 -5.05 2.57
CA GLN A 62 -5.21 -5.20 3.90
C GLN A 62 -5.63 -3.84 4.48
N ILE A 63 -4.79 -2.81 4.37
CA ILE A 63 -5.12 -1.46 4.84
C ILE A 63 -6.34 -0.90 4.09
N ILE A 64 -6.38 -1.02 2.76
CA ILE A 64 -7.50 -0.55 1.92
C ILE A 64 -8.81 -1.23 2.32
N ARG A 65 -8.80 -2.57 2.46
CA ARG A 65 -9.98 -3.33 2.90
C ARG A 65 -10.51 -2.83 4.23
N GLU A 66 -9.62 -2.53 5.18
CA GLU A 66 -10.01 -1.98 6.48
C GLU A 66 -10.54 -0.54 6.39
N VAL A 67 -9.93 0.31 5.57
CA VAL A 67 -10.43 1.68 5.33
C VAL A 67 -11.87 1.64 4.83
N LEU A 68 -12.15 0.84 3.79
CA LEU A 68 -13.49 0.70 3.21
C LEU A 68 -14.48 0.11 4.22
N LYS A 69 -14.06 -0.92 4.97
CA LYS A 69 -14.86 -1.52 6.04
C LYS A 69 -15.22 -0.50 7.11
N PHE A 70 -14.26 0.31 7.58
CA PHE A 70 -14.51 1.32 8.61
C PHE A 70 -15.37 2.47 8.11
N PHE A 71 -15.21 2.91 6.86
CA PHE A 71 -16.12 3.89 6.28
C PHE A 71 -17.55 3.36 6.17
N SER A 72 -17.72 2.12 5.72
CA SER A 72 -19.03 1.45 5.66
C SER A 72 -19.69 1.33 7.04
N ALA A 73 -18.89 1.04 8.07
CA ALA A 73 -19.33 0.98 9.46
C ALA A 73 -19.41 2.35 10.17
N ARG A 74 -19.17 3.46 9.44
CA ARG A 74 -19.15 4.84 9.98
C ARG A 74 -18.12 5.07 11.09
N HIS A 75 -17.08 4.26 11.16
CA HIS A 75 -15.94 4.44 12.08
C HIS A 75 -14.88 5.36 11.47
N VAL A 76 -15.24 6.64 11.31
CA VAL A 76 -14.42 7.64 10.59
C VAL A 76 -13.00 7.74 11.14
N THR A 77 -12.81 7.91 12.45
CA THR A 77 -11.46 8.07 13.03
C THR A 77 -10.57 6.85 12.75
N LYS A 78 -11.13 5.64 12.80
CA LYS A 78 -10.41 4.41 12.48
C LYS A 78 -10.04 4.32 11.00
N ALA A 79 -10.97 4.69 10.11
CA ALA A 79 -10.69 4.76 8.68
C ALA A 79 -9.57 5.75 8.38
N MET A 80 -9.60 6.94 8.98
CA MET A 80 -8.60 7.98 8.73
C MET A 80 -7.24 7.65 9.35
N ALA A 81 -7.20 6.99 10.51
CA ALA A 81 -5.96 6.44 11.07
C ALA A 81 -5.31 5.44 10.09
N ASN A 82 -6.09 4.52 9.51
CA ASN A 82 -5.58 3.59 8.51
C ASN A 82 -5.13 4.30 7.21
N VAL A 83 -5.76 5.40 6.81
CA VAL A 83 -5.28 6.24 5.69
C VAL A 83 -3.93 6.88 6.01
N CYS A 84 -3.69 7.32 7.24
CA CYS A 84 -2.38 7.80 7.69
C CYS A 84 -1.34 6.68 7.61
N ILE A 85 -1.66 5.49 8.14
CA ILE A 85 -0.77 4.31 8.09
C ILE A 85 -0.42 3.97 6.63
N LEU A 86 -1.41 3.95 5.72
CA LEU A 86 -1.18 3.74 4.29
C LEU A 86 -0.16 4.75 3.71
N GLY A 87 -0.32 6.02 4.09
CA GLY A 87 0.59 7.09 3.70
C GLY A 87 2.02 6.90 4.22
N GLU A 88 2.19 6.45 5.47
CA GLU A 88 3.51 6.18 6.04
C GLU A 88 4.21 4.97 5.41
N VAL A 89 3.47 3.89 5.15
CA VAL A 89 4.00 2.74 4.41
C VAL A 89 4.47 3.20 3.03
N PHE A 90 3.64 3.96 2.30
CA PHE A 90 4.02 4.48 0.98
C PHE A 90 5.18 5.48 1.02
N ARG A 91 5.36 6.23 2.11
CA ARG A 91 6.51 7.15 2.26
C ARG A 91 7.82 6.42 2.55
N SER A 92 7.73 5.29 3.24
CA SER A 92 8.88 4.57 3.78
C SER A 92 9.58 3.65 2.77
N GLN A 93 8.95 3.40 1.62
CA GLN A 93 9.53 2.62 0.53
C GLN A 93 10.62 3.36 -0.24
N ARG A 94 11.66 2.62 -0.64
CA ARG A 94 12.75 3.12 -1.50
C ARG A 94 12.48 2.99 -3.01
N GLY A 95 11.48 2.20 -3.41
CA GLY A 95 11.22 1.81 -4.80
C GLY A 95 9.89 2.29 -5.41
N PHE A 96 9.10 3.09 -4.70
CA PHE A 96 7.78 3.60 -5.15
C PHE A 96 6.87 2.52 -5.78
N ILE A 97 6.61 1.44 -5.05
CA ILE A 97 5.52 0.51 -5.36
C ILE A 97 4.20 1.27 -5.18
N ASP A 98 3.44 1.38 -6.26
CA ASP A 98 2.16 2.06 -6.26
C ASP A 98 1.12 1.32 -5.41
N ILE A 99 0.19 2.09 -4.84
CA ILE A 99 -1.00 1.58 -4.17
C ILE A 99 -2.03 1.24 -5.24
N GLU A 100 -2.20 -0.04 -5.51
CA GLU A 100 -3.13 -0.54 -6.52
C GLU A 100 -4.55 -0.64 -5.95
N MET A 101 -5.52 -0.03 -6.64
CA MET A 101 -6.93 0.03 -6.22
C MET A 101 -7.87 -0.04 -7.42
N SER A 102 -9.11 -0.52 -7.22
CA SER A 102 -10.16 -0.38 -8.23
C SER A 102 -10.62 1.09 -8.32
N LEU A 103 -11.26 1.44 -9.43
CA LEU A 103 -11.85 2.76 -9.58
C LEU A 103 -12.95 2.99 -8.52
N GLU A 104 -13.79 1.97 -8.24
CA GLU A 104 -14.86 2.11 -7.25
C GLU A 104 -14.32 2.39 -5.84
N ASP A 105 -13.25 1.71 -5.43
CA ASP A 105 -12.64 1.91 -4.12
C ASP A 105 -12.06 3.32 -3.98
N VAL A 106 -11.38 3.81 -5.01
CA VAL A 106 -10.83 5.17 -5.04
C VAL A 106 -11.95 6.23 -4.98
N GLU A 107 -13.02 6.03 -5.74
CA GLU A 107 -14.18 6.93 -5.72
C GLU A 107 -14.88 6.92 -4.36
N CYS A 108 -15.07 5.73 -3.77
CA CYS A 108 -15.67 5.56 -2.44
C CYS A 108 -14.88 6.36 -1.38
N ILE A 109 -13.56 6.17 -1.32
CA ILE A 109 -12.71 6.91 -0.36
C ILE A 109 -12.75 8.42 -0.65
N ASN A 110 -12.70 8.84 -1.91
CA ASN A 110 -12.77 10.26 -2.27
C ASN A 110 -14.09 10.91 -1.80
N GLN A 111 -15.22 10.23 -1.95
CA GLN A 111 -16.52 10.73 -1.49
C GLN A 111 -16.54 10.90 0.03
N HIS A 112 -16.05 9.91 0.77
CA HIS A 112 -15.94 9.99 2.23
C HIS A 112 -15.02 11.15 2.66
N VAL A 113 -13.81 11.23 2.12
CA VAL A 113 -12.84 12.28 2.46
C VAL A 113 -13.37 13.68 2.12
N TYR A 114 -14.02 13.87 0.97
CA TYR A 114 -14.61 15.15 0.59
C TYR A 114 -15.71 15.59 1.57
N GLY A 115 -16.55 14.66 2.02
CA GLY A 115 -17.59 14.94 3.02
C GLY A 115 -17.03 15.35 4.39
N LEU A 116 -15.84 14.84 4.75
CA LEU A 116 -15.16 15.12 6.01
C LEU A 116 -14.43 16.47 6.02
N GLY A 117 -13.83 16.89 4.91
CA GLY A 117 -13.03 18.12 4.82
C GLY A 117 -13.76 19.42 5.14
N LYS A 118 -15.10 19.39 5.20
CA LYS A 118 -15.93 20.53 5.62
C LYS A 118 -16.20 20.58 7.13
N ARG A 119 -15.89 19.50 7.86
CA ARG A 119 -16.30 19.29 9.27
C ARG A 119 -15.15 19.21 10.25
N TYR A 120 -13.95 18.85 9.77
CA TYR A 120 -12.79 18.62 10.61
C TYR A 120 -11.63 19.49 10.16
N SER A 121 -10.92 20.09 11.13
CA SER A 121 -9.78 20.97 10.90
C SER A 121 -8.54 20.60 11.72
N ALA A 122 -8.62 19.58 12.58
CA ALA A 122 -7.51 19.09 13.41
C ALA A 122 -7.71 17.62 13.80
N GLY A 123 -6.65 16.99 14.31
CA GLY A 123 -6.64 15.60 14.80
C GLY A 123 -6.54 14.55 13.69
N VAL A 124 -6.62 13.28 14.08
CA VAL A 124 -6.39 12.11 13.18
C VAL A 124 -7.25 12.16 11.92
N VAL A 125 -8.49 12.65 12.02
CA VAL A 125 -9.37 12.78 10.85
C VAL A 125 -8.80 13.77 9.84
N TRP A 126 -8.35 14.94 10.30
CA TRP A 126 -7.75 15.94 9.42
C TRP A 126 -6.43 15.44 8.81
N GLU A 127 -5.58 14.81 9.62
CA GLU A 127 -4.32 14.22 9.14
C GLU A 127 -4.57 13.15 8.07
N GLY A 128 -5.60 12.31 8.23
CA GLY A 128 -5.98 11.34 7.20
C GLY A 128 -6.42 12.00 5.89
N ILE A 129 -7.10 13.16 5.95
CA ILE A 129 -7.48 13.94 4.75
C ILE A 129 -6.21 14.46 4.07
N CYS A 130 -5.29 15.01 4.85
CA CYS A 130 -4.00 15.50 4.38
C CYS A 130 -3.17 14.39 3.74
N ALA A 131 -3.09 13.22 4.37
CA ALA A 131 -2.39 12.04 3.87
C ALA A 131 -2.99 11.54 2.56
N TRP A 132 -4.31 11.40 2.47
CA TRP A 132 -4.98 11.01 1.22
C TRP A 132 -4.70 11.99 0.08
N ASN A 133 -4.83 13.30 0.35
CA ASN A 133 -4.55 14.33 -0.65
C ASN A 133 -3.07 14.40 -1.04
N TRP A 134 -2.16 14.10 -0.13
CA TRP A 134 -0.73 13.96 -0.42
C TRP A 134 -0.47 12.76 -1.35
N MET A 135 -1.02 11.57 -1.04
CA MET A 135 -0.89 10.38 -1.89
C MET A 135 -1.40 10.65 -3.32
N LYS A 136 -2.57 11.29 -3.46
CA LYS A 136 -3.10 11.70 -4.77
C LYS A 136 -2.16 12.64 -5.52
N ARG A 137 -1.63 13.68 -4.86
CA ARG A 137 -0.69 14.63 -5.48
C ARG A 137 0.61 13.96 -5.92
N LYS A 138 1.04 12.93 -5.21
CA LYS A 138 2.22 12.13 -5.55
C LYS A 138 1.95 11.07 -6.63
N LYS A 139 0.71 10.94 -7.10
CA LYS A 139 0.28 9.86 -8.00
C LYS A 139 0.59 8.47 -7.43
N ALA A 140 0.52 8.34 -6.11
CA ALA A 140 0.81 7.10 -5.39
C ALA A 140 -0.22 6.00 -5.64
N VAL A 141 -1.44 6.36 -6.06
CA VAL A 141 -2.54 5.43 -6.27
C VAL A 141 -2.65 5.13 -7.76
N ARG A 142 -2.45 3.86 -8.12
CA ARG A 142 -2.65 3.33 -9.47
C ARG A 142 -4.02 2.67 -9.56
N VAL A 143 -4.87 3.18 -10.45
CA VAL A 143 -6.17 2.58 -10.73
C VAL A 143 -5.97 1.37 -11.64
N CYS A 144 -6.37 0.19 -11.17
CA CYS A 144 -6.28 -1.07 -11.92
C CYS A 144 -7.63 -1.41 -12.54
N VAL A 145 -7.66 -1.64 -13.86
CA VAL A 145 -8.86 -2.02 -14.62
C VAL A 145 -9.20 -3.51 -14.43
N MET A 146 -8.20 -4.32 -14.11
CA MET A 146 -8.38 -5.71 -13.67
C MET A 146 -7.81 -5.86 -12.26
N PRO A 147 -8.52 -6.52 -11.33
CA PRO A 147 -7.96 -6.81 -10.03
C PRO A 147 -6.73 -7.71 -10.22
N PHE A 148 -5.60 -7.32 -9.63
CA PHE A 148 -4.48 -8.25 -9.50
C PHE A 148 -4.95 -9.46 -8.69
N PRO A 149 -4.48 -10.68 -9.03
CA PRO A 149 -4.89 -11.88 -8.32
C PRO A 149 -4.61 -11.77 -6.82
N ASP A 150 -5.51 -12.38 -6.05
CA ASP A 150 -5.55 -12.33 -4.58
C ASP A 150 -4.64 -13.37 -3.91
N ASP A 151 -4.12 -14.33 -4.68
CA ASP A 151 -3.18 -15.33 -4.19
C ASP A 151 -1.73 -14.92 -4.50
N GLU A 152 -0.87 -15.09 -3.49
CA GLU A 152 0.55 -14.79 -3.53
C GLU A 152 1.29 -15.55 -4.64
N GLN A 153 0.88 -16.78 -4.96
CA GLN A 153 1.46 -17.55 -6.06
C GLN A 153 1.27 -16.85 -7.40
N SER A 154 0.07 -16.39 -7.70
CA SER A 154 -0.20 -15.63 -8.91
C SER A 154 0.52 -14.28 -8.93
N LEU A 155 0.67 -13.62 -7.77
CA LEU A 155 1.46 -12.39 -7.68
C LEU A 155 2.95 -12.62 -7.94
N MET A 156 3.53 -13.68 -7.37
CA MET A 156 4.92 -14.06 -7.64
C MET A 156 5.14 -14.43 -9.10
N LEU A 157 4.23 -15.19 -9.71
CA LEU A 157 4.31 -15.54 -11.13
C LEU A 157 4.26 -14.30 -12.02
N ILE A 158 3.39 -13.33 -11.70
CA ILE A 158 3.31 -12.07 -12.43
C ILE A 158 4.61 -11.27 -12.25
N GLU A 159 5.20 -11.21 -11.06
CA GLU A 159 6.48 -10.54 -10.85
C GLU A 159 7.63 -11.20 -11.60
N GLU A 160 7.68 -12.53 -11.67
CA GLU A 160 8.65 -13.27 -12.49
C GLU A 160 8.49 -12.98 -13.98
N GLU A 161 7.24 -12.95 -14.48
CA GLU A 161 6.94 -12.58 -15.87
C GLU A 161 7.32 -11.13 -16.18
N LEU A 162 7.02 -10.19 -15.28
CA LEU A 162 7.37 -8.77 -15.43
C LEU A 162 8.88 -8.57 -15.42
N GLU A 163 9.62 -9.28 -14.57
CA GLU A 163 11.08 -9.23 -14.56
C GLU A 163 11.67 -9.84 -15.85
N ALA A 164 11.10 -10.92 -16.37
CA ALA A 164 11.51 -11.50 -17.64
C ALA A 164 11.29 -10.53 -18.81
N ILE A 165 10.16 -9.82 -18.82
CA ILE A 165 9.86 -8.75 -19.79
C ILE A 165 10.86 -7.61 -19.65
N SER A 166 11.12 -7.12 -18.42
CA SER A 166 12.08 -6.03 -18.16
C SER A 166 13.48 -6.38 -18.66
N ARG A 167 13.99 -7.56 -18.30
CA ARG A 167 15.29 -8.04 -18.78
C ARG A 167 15.34 -8.16 -20.31
N THR A 168 14.25 -8.60 -20.92
CA THR A 168 14.14 -8.68 -22.38
C THR A 168 14.21 -7.31 -23.03
N LEU A 169 13.52 -6.31 -22.47
CA LEU A 169 13.53 -4.92 -22.95
C LEU A 169 14.92 -4.26 -22.79
N GLU A 170 15.57 -4.45 -21.63
CA GLU A 170 16.93 -3.95 -21.37
C GLU A 170 17.94 -4.53 -22.37
N ASN A 171 17.86 -5.83 -22.65
CA ASN A 171 18.69 -6.49 -23.65
C ASN A 171 18.40 -5.99 -25.07
N TRP A 172 17.15 -5.63 -25.35
CA TRP A 172 16.75 -5.09 -26.65
C TRP A 172 17.30 -3.67 -26.87
N GLU A 173 17.30 -2.83 -25.84
CA GLU A 173 17.94 -1.50 -25.88
C GLU A 173 19.47 -1.59 -25.99
N GLY A 174 20.10 -2.55 -25.28
CA GLY A 174 21.53 -2.83 -25.41
C GLY A 174 21.94 -3.24 -26.83
N SER A 175 21.12 -4.05 -27.51
CA SER A 175 21.38 -4.50 -28.89
C SER A 175 21.28 -3.40 -29.96
N ARG A 176 20.65 -2.27 -29.67
CA ARG A 176 20.58 -1.10 -30.58
C ARG A 176 21.80 -0.19 -30.51
N SER A 177 22.64 -0.32 -29.49
CA SER A 177 23.85 0.50 -29.32
C SER A 177 25.08 -0.02 -30.08
N GLY A 178 24.94 -1.14 -30.79
CA GLY A 178 26.01 -1.80 -31.55
C GLY A 178 25.70 -1.97 -33.03
N SER A 179 25.29 -0.93 -33.75
CA SER A 179 25.32 -0.92 -35.22
C SER A 179 25.07 0.49 -35.76
N CYS A 180 25.87 0.87 -36.76
CA CYS A 180 25.81 2.09 -37.58
C CYS A 180 26.68 3.27 -37.13
N ILE A 181 28.00 3.06 -37.12
CA ILE A 181 28.90 3.99 -37.82
C ILE A 181 29.77 3.11 -38.72
N ASP A 182 29.41 3.06 -40.00
CA ASP A 182 30.35 2.75 -41.09
C ASP A 182 31.33 3.91 -41.27
#